data_AF-A0A397TUE1-F1
#
_entry.id   AF-A0A397TUE1-F1
#
_cell.length_a   1.000
_cell.length_b   1.000
_cell.length_c   1.000
_cell.angle_alpha   90.00
_cell.angle_beta   90.00
_cell.angle_gamma   90.00
#
_symmetry.space_group_name_H-M   'P 1'
#
loop_
_entity.id
_entity.type
_entity.pdbx_description
1 polymer ?
#
loop_
_entity_poly.entity_id
_entity_poly.type
_entity_poly.pdbx_seq_one_letter_code
_entity_poly.pdbx_strand_id
1 'polypeptide(L)'
;MNVVKYACYSLKYLSSYKKFELWFELHKSKVTYIIEQTRKIILRFIRLHPTEWRLLDIRYDLMSVLIEAKEYELVKYILSSKEQLHIPQYISWEGEKNTIHTALSDRTMLAYFLKYYSNNAVNNDYIGWMNTVVDIIPELYESNEKKSKEENHNTG
;
A
#
# COMPACT_ATOMS: atom_id res chain seq x y z
N MET A 1 -10.88 -4.40 20.42
CA MET A 1 -10.61 -5.38 19.34
C MET A 1 -10.77 -4.68 17.99
N ASN A 2 -9.77 -4.74 17.12
CA ASN A 2 -9.76 -3.95 15.89
C ASN A 2 -10.00 -4.82 14.65
N VAL A 3 -11.28 -5.00 14.30
CA VAL A 3 -11.72 -5.95 13.26
C VAL A 3 -11.10 -5.63 11.89
N VAL A 4 -11.03 -4.34 11.51
CA VAL A 4 -10.50 -3.95 10.20
C VAL A 4 -8.98 -4.17 10.09
N LYS A 5 -8.24 -3.99 11.19
CA LYS A 5 -6.81 -4.34 11.24
C LYS A 5 -6.61 -5.80 10.85
N TYR A 6 -7.30 -6.72 11.52
CA TYR A 6 -7.17 -8.16 11.24
C TYR A 6 -7.69 -8.53 9.85
N ALA A 7 -8.68 -7.82 9.32
CA ALA A 7 -9.11 -7.98 7.93
C ALA A 7 -7.98 -7.63 6.93
N CYS A 8 -7.25 -6.52 7.15
CA CYS A 8 -6.11 -6.15 6.31
C CYS A 8 -4.99 -7.20 6.37
N TYR A 9 -4.61 -7.64 7.58
CA TYR A 9 -3.61 -8.71 7.73
C TYR A 9 -4.06 -10.04 7.12
N SER A 10 -5.36 -10.34 7.14
CA SER A 10 -5.90 -11.52 6.47
C SER A 10 -5.67 -11.45 4.95
N LEU A 11 -5.85 -10.28 4.32
CA LEU A 11 -5.52 -10.10 2.90
C LEU A 11 -4.03 -10.27 2.63
N LYS A 12 -3.15 -9.68 3.45
CA LYS A 12 -1.69 -9.86 3.36
C LYS A 12 -1.29 -11.33 3.48
N TYR A 13 -1.92 -12.07 4.41
CA TYR A 13 -1.68 -13.49 4.56
C TYR A 13 -2.17 -14.29 3.36
N LEU A 14 -3.39 -14.04 2.87
CA LEU A 14 -3.93 -14.74 1.71
C LEU A 14 -3.15 -14.44 0.41
N SER A 15 -2.55 -13.25 0.28
CA SER A 15 -1.71 -12.91 -0.87
C SER A 15 -0.40 -13.71 -0.88
N SER A 16 0.17 -14.03 0.29
CA SER A 16 1.38 -14.84 0.39
C SER A 16 1.12 -16.32 0.05
N TYR A 17 -0.09 -16.82 0.34
CA TYR A 17 -0.51 -18.20 0.02
C TYR A 17 -0.67 -18.47 -1.47
N LYS A 18 -0.88 -17.44 -2.29
CA LYS A 18 -0.88 -17.60 -3.77
C LYS A 18 0.45 -18.11 -4.32
N LYS A 19 1.53 -18.12 -3.51
CA LYS A 19 2.81 -18.72 -3.86
C LYS A 19 2.82 -20.26 -3.76
N PHE A 20 1.85 -20.87 -3.08
CA PHE A 20 1.68 -22.32 -2.99
C PHE A 20 0.67 -22.79 -4.05
N GLU A 21 1.16 -22.90 -5.28
CA GLU A 21 0.39 -23.09 -6.52
C GLU A 21 -0.58 -24.29 -6.45
N LEU A 22 -0.15 -25.41 -5.87
CA LEU A 22 -0.95 -26.64 -5.80
C LEU A 22 -2.19 -26.53 -4.89
N TRP A 23 -2.03 -25.99 -3.68
CA TRP A 23 -3.14 -25.85 -2.74
C TRP A 23 -4.10 -24.74 -3.17
N PHE A 24 -3.56 -23.66 -3.73
CA PHE A 24 -4.34 -22.54 -4.23
C PHE A 24 -5.26 -22.97 -5.37
N GLU A 25 -4.79 -23.74 -6.34
CA GLU A 25 -5.64 -24.19 -7.45
C GLU A 25 -6.77 -25.12 -6.98
N LEU A 26 -6.52 -26.00 -5.99
CA LEU A 26 -7.55 -26.86 -5.40
C LEU A 26 -8.66 -26.08 -4.65
N HIS A 27 -8.32 -24.93 -4.04
CA HIS A 27 -9.23 -24.16 -3.20
C HIS A 27 -9.56 -22.77 -3.76
N LYS A 28 -9.26 -22.54 -5.03
CA LYS A 28 -9.26 -21.22 -5.67
C LYS A 28 -10.57 -20.46 -5.49
N SER A 29 -11.70 -21.14 -5.69
CA SER A 29 -13.04 -20.55 -5.52
C SER A 29 -13.29 -20.09 -4.08
N LYS A 30 -12.97 -20.95 -3.10
CA LYS A 30 -13.14 -20.66 -1.68
C LYS A 30 -12.21 -19.53 -1.22
N VAL A 31 -10.94 -19.55 -1.65
CA VAL A 31 -9.97 -18.50 -1.32
C VAL A 31 -10.39 -17.17 -1.95
N THR A 32 -10.81 -17.17 -3.21
CA THR A 32 -11.29 -15.96 -3.90
C THR A 32 -12.51 -15.38 -3.20
N TYR A 33 -13.47 -16.22 -2.84
CA TYR A 33 -14.63 -15.79 -2.05
C TYR A 33 -14.22 -15.15 -0.72
N ILE A 34 -13.30 -15.76 0.02
CA ILE A 34 -12.81 -15.19 1.29
C ILE A 34 -12.18 -13.82 1.06
N ILE A 35 -11.29 -13.68 0.06
CA ILE A 35 -10.66 -12.40 -0.30
C ILE A 35 -11.73 -11.34 -0.60
N GLU A 36 -12.74 -11.67 -1.40
CA GLU A 36 -13.82 -10.75 -1.74
C GLU A 36 -14.64 -10.32 -0.52
N GLN A 37 -14.98 -11.25 0.38
CA GLN A 37 -15.71 -10.93 1.60
C GLN A 37 -14.87 -10.06 2.54
N THR A 38 -13.57 -10.35 2.68
CA THR A 38 -12.66 -9.53 3.48
C THR A 38 -12.53 -8.11 2.92
N ARG A 39 -12.43 -7.95 1.59
CA ARG A 39 -12.45 -6.63 0.93
C ARG A 39 -13.75 -5.88 1.22
N LYS A 40 -14.91 -6.54 1.13
CA LYS A 40 -16.22 -5.94 1.43
C LYS A 40 -16.31 -5.45 2.88
N ILE A 41 -15.75 -6.21 3.84
CA ILE A 41 -15.70 -5.81 5.25
C ILE A 41 -14.87 -4.53 5.41
N ILE A 42 -13.67 -4.47 4.81
CA ILE A 42 -12.80 -3.30 4.87
C ILE A 42 -13.49 -2.08 4.24
N LEU A 43 -14.04 -2.22 3.03
CA LEU A 43 -14.77 -1.14 2.36
C LEU A 43 -15.96 -0.63 3.17
N ARG A 44 -16.73 -1.54 3.78
CA ARG A 44 -17.87 -1.17 4.63
C ARG A 44 -17.40 -0.40 5.86
N PHE A 45 -16.30 -0.83 6.49
CA PHE A 45 -15.73 -0.13 7.63
C PHE A 45 -15.28 1.28 7.25
N ILE A 46 -14.50 1.43 6.17
CA ILE A 46 -14.03 2.74 5.69
C ILE A 46 -15.19 3.70 5.43
N ARG A 47 -16.27 3.21 4.80
CA ARG A 47 -17.45 4.03 4.46
C ARG A 47 -18.25 4.47 5.68
N LEU A 48 -18.33 3.63 6.72
CA LEU A 48 -19.11 3.92 7.92
C LEU A 48 -18.30 4.68 8.98
N HIS A 49 -16.99 4.49 8.99
CA HIS A 49 -16.06 4.95 10.03
C HIS A 49 -14.76 5.48 9.42
N PRO A 50 -14.82 6.54 8.57
CA PRO A 50 -13.65 7.04 7.84
C PRO A 50 -12.60 7.68 8.76
N THR A 51 -13.04 8.39 9.80
CA THR A 51 -12.14 8.99 10.79
C THR A 51 -11.41 7.91 11.58
N GLU A 52 -12.12 6.89 12.02
CA GLU A 52 -11.53 5.74 12.70
C GLU A 52 -10.58 5.01 11.77
N TRP A 53 -10.96 4.75 10.51
CA TRP A 53 -10.04 4.18 9.52
C TRP A 53 -8.72 4.94 9.47
N ARG A 54 -8.77 6.26 9.32
CA ARG A 54 -7.57 7.11 9.27
C ARG A 54 -6.71 7.00 10.53
N LEU A 55 -7.34 6.99 11.72
CA LEU A 55 -6.63 6.81 12.99
C LEU A 55 -5.97 5.42 13.09
N LEU A 56 -6.64 4.40 12.56
CA LEU A 56 -6.12 3.04 12.54
C LEU A 56 -4.98 2.87 11.54
N ASP A 57 -5.07 3.52 10.39
CA ASP A 57 -3.99 3.59 9.41
C ASP A 57 -2.74 4.24 10.00
N ILE A 58 -2.88 5.38 10.67
CA ILE A 58 -1.76 6.04 11.37
C ILE A 58 -1.15 5.12 12.43
N ARG A 59 -1.99 4.42 13.21
CA ARG A 59 -1.53 3.60 14.35
C ARG A 59 -0.88 2.29 13.93
N TYR A 60 -1.35 1.68 12.85
CA TYR A 60 -0.97 0.31 12.47
C TYR A 60 -0.37 0.21 11.05
N ASP A 61 -0.18 1.34 10.37
CA ASP A 61 0.28 1.42 8.98
C ASP A 61 -0.49 0.46 8.05
N LEU A 62 -1.82 0.52 8.13
CA LEU A 62 -2.70 -0.39 7.40
C LEU A 62 -2.53 -0.24 5.89
N MET A 63 -2.17 0.96 5.43
CA MET A 63 -1.85 1.22 4.04
C MET A 63 -0.65 0.37 3.55
N SER A 64 0.47 0.32 4.29
CA SER A 64 1.59 -0.57 3.95
C SER A 64 1.15 -2.04 3.91
N VAL A 65 0.32 -2.47 4.86
CA VAL A 65 -0.22 -3.84 4.88
C VAL A 65 -1.02 -4.14 3.60
N LEU A 66 -1.81 -3.19 3.10
CA LEU A 66 -2.56 -3.34 1.85
C LEU A 66 -1.65 -3.34 0.61
N ILE A 67 -0.57 -2.56 0.61
CA ILE A 67 0.44 -2.56 -0.46
C ILE A 67 1.11 -3.94 -0.54
N GLU A 68 1.58 -4.48 0.58
CA GLU A 68 2.17 -5.81 0.65
C GLU A 68 1.18 -6.92 0.28
N ALA A 69 -0.11 -6.71 0.57
CA ALA A 69 -1.19 -7.59 0.14
C ALA A 69 -1.50 -7.51 -1.36
N LYS A 70 -0.91 -6.55 -2.10
CA LYS A 70 -1.20 -6.23 -3.51
C LYS A 70 -2.67 -5.86 -3.75
N GLU A 71 -3.26 -5.11 -2.82
CA GLU A 71 -4.66 -4.70 -2.84
C GLU A 71 -4.89 -3.39 -3.61
N TYR A 72 -4.63 -3.39 -4.92
CA TYR A 72 -4.66 -2.18 -5.77
C TYR A 72 -5.99 -1.42 -5.71
N GLU A 73 -7.12 -2.13 -5.74
CA GLU A 73 -8.44 -1.52 -5.74
C GLU A 73 -8.75 -0.81 -4.41
N LEU A 74 -8.35 -1.42 -3.27
CA LEU A 74 -8.53 -0.80 -1.96
C LEU A 74 -7.62 0.41 -1.80
N VAL A 75 -6.34 0.28 -2.15
CA VAL A 75 -5.37 1.39 -2.10
C VAL A 75 -5.86 2.55 -2.95
N LYS A 76 -6.24 2.28 -4.21
CA LYS A 76 -6.79 3.30 -5.11
C LYS A 76 -8.04 3.95 -4.54
N TYR A 77 -8.97 3.16 -3.99
CA TYR A 77 -10.19 3.66 -3.36
C TYR A 77 -9.87 4.65 -2.23
N ILE A 78 -8.98 4.26 -1.31
CA ILE A 78 -8.57 5.08 -0.17
C ILE A 78 -7.93 6.40 -0.64
N LEU A 79 -6.98 6.34 -1.57
CA LEU A 79 -6.27 7.52 -2.08
C LEU A 79 -7.14 8.42 -2.98
N SER A 80 -8.22 7.87 -3.57
CA SER A 80 -9.18 8.65 -4.36
C SER A 80 -10.27 9.33 -3.52
N SER A 81 -10.34 9.04 -2.22
CA SER A 81 -11.35 9.60 -1.33
C SER A 81 -11.13 11.08 -1.07
N LYS A 82 -12.22 11.85 -1.02
CA LYS A 82 -12.20 13.26 -0.62
C LYS A 82 -11.94 13.46 0.87
N GLU A 83 -12.13 12.42 1.69
CA GLU A 83 -12.03 12.49 3.16
C GLU A 83 -10.60 12.33 3.67
N GLN A 84 -9.58 12.34 2.78
CA GLN A 84 -8.16 12.19 3.12
C GLN A 84 -7.92 11.05 4.10
N LEU A 85 -8.30 9.86 3.67
CA LEU A 85 -8.33 8.65 4.48
C LEU A 85 -6.93 8.11 4.84
N HIS A 86 -5.90 8.62 4.19
CA HIS A 86 -4.50 8.27 4.42
C HIS A 86 -3.67 9.54 4.62
N ILE A 87 -2.80 9.51 5.62
CA ILE A 87 -1.81 10.56 5.91
C ILE A 87 -0.43 9.90 5.82
N PRO A 88 0.50 10.44 5.02
CA PRO A 88 1.86 9.91 4.94
C PRO A 88 2.52 9.89 6.32
N GLN A 89 3.19 8.77 6.62
CA GLN A 89 4.09 8.69 7.77
C GLN A 89 5.47 9.18 7.34
N TYR A 90 6.07 10.10 8.09
CA TYR A 90 7.42 10.59 7.78
C TYR A 90 8.47 9.54 8.16
N ILE A 91 8.36 8.98 9.37
CA ILE A 91 9.20 7.90 9.89
C ILE A 91 8.24 6.82 10.40
N SER A 92 8.51 5.55 10.09
CA SER A 92 7.73 4.46 10.71
C SER A 92 8.09 4.38 12.20
N TRP A 93 7.15 3.96 13.04
CA TRP A 93 7.38 3.84 14.49
C TRP A 93 8.56 2.93 14.86
N GLU A 94 8.95 2.04 13.94
CA GLU A 94 10.05 1.07 14.10
C GLU A 94 11.31 1.48 13.32
N GLY A 95 11.31 2.65 12.65
CA GLY A 95 12.48 3.19 11.93
C GLY A 95 12.85 2.47 10.64
N GLU A 96 12.01 1.56 10.14
CA GLU A 96 12.30 0.74 8.96
C GLU A 96 11.95 1.43 7.63
N LYS A 97 10.67 1.48 7.27
CA LYS A 97 10.18 1.99 5.98
C LYS A 97 8.82 2.65 6.16
N ASN A 98 8.63 3.83 5.59
CA ASN A 98 7.32 4.47 5.53
C ASN A 98 6.46 3.87 4.38
N THR A 99 5.20 4.28 4.31
CA THR A 99 4.23 3.76 3.32
C THR A 99 4.72 3.88 1.88
N ILE A 100 5.39 4.99 1.51
CA ILE A 100 5.87 5.19 0.15
C ILE A 100 7.11 4.34 -0.16
N HIS A 101 7.99 4.08 0.82
CA HIS A 101 9.05 3.07 0.67
C HIS A 101 8.48 1.67 0.42
N THR A 102 7.39 1.28 1.09
CA THR A 102 6.71 0.00 0.83
C THR A 102 6.22 -0.09 -0.62
N ALA A 103 5.74 1.04 -1.17
CA ALA A 103 5.27 1.13 -2.56
C ALA A 103 6.41 1.08 -3.60
N LEU A 104 7.67 1.32 -3.24
CA LEU A 104 8.80 1.36 -4.21
C LEU A 104 8.94 0.08 -5.03
N SER A 105 8.60 -1.06 -4.44
CA SER A 105 8.65 -2.37 -5.11
C SER A 105 7.57 -2.57 -6.19
N ASP A 106 6.54 -1.71 -6.22
CA ASP A 106 5.40 -1.81 -7.12
C ASP A 106 5.15 -0.47 -7.83
N ARG A 107 5.47 -0.42 -9.13
CA ARG A 107 5.34 0.78 -9.97
C ARG A 107 3.91 1.36 -9.96
N THR A 108 2.88 0.50 -9.94
CA THR A 108 1.49 0.96 -9.99
C THR A 108 1.09 1.60 -8.67
N MET A 109 1.44 0.96 -7.55
CA MET A 109 1.20 1.52 -6.22
C MET A 109 1.97 2.84 -6.05
N LEU A 110 3.26 2.85 -6.41
CA LEU A 110 4.09 4.06 -6.34
C LEU A 110 3.47 5.22 -7.12
N ALA A 111 2.96 4.97 -8.33
CA ALA A 111 2.27 6.00 -9.12
C ALA A 111 1.01 6.54 -8.42
N TYR A 112 0.24 5.69 -7.73
CA TYR A 112 -0.91 6.15 -6.94
C TYR A 112 -0.48 7.08 -5.79
N PHE A 113 0.56 6.71 -5.04
CA PHE A 113 1.06 7.54 -3.93
C PHE A 113 1.67 8.85 -4.41
N LEU A 114 2.51 8.84 -5.45
CA LEU A 114 3.11 10.06 -6.00
C LEU A 114 2.04 11.05 -6.48
N LYS A 115 1.00 10.55 -7.18
CA LYS A 115 -0.14 11.38 -7.60
C LYS A 115 -0.92 11.92 -6.39
N TYR A 116 -1.18 11.08 -5.40
CA TYR A 116 -1.93 11.48 -4.20
C TYR A 116 -1.17 12.53 -3.37
N TYR A 117 0.12 12.32 -3.11
CA TYR A 117 0.93 13.22 -2.30
C TYR A 117 1.16 14.56 -3.00
N SER A 118 1.47 14.57 -4.30
CA SER A 118 1.62 15.80 -5.07
C SER A 118 0.33 16.62 -5.11
N ASN A 119 -0.83 15.99 -5.36
CA ASN A 119 -2.12 16.68 -5.38
C ASN A 119 -2.48 17.31 -4.02
N ASN A 120 -2.18 16.64 -2.91
CA ASN A 120 -2.49 17.17 -1.58
C ASN A 120 -1.49 18.24 -1.13
N ALA A 121 -0.23 18.16 -1.55
CA ALA A 121 0.79 19.17 -1.22
C ALA A 121 0.46 20.57 -1.79
N VAL A 122 -0.31 20.63 -2.88
CA VAL A 122 -0.79 21.90 -3.47
C VAL A 122 -1.89 22.55 -2.62
N ASN A 123 -2.62 21.78 -1.81
CA ASN A 123 -3.60 22.32 -0.89
C ASN A 123 -2.87 22.68 0.41
N ASN A 124 -2.65 23.99 0.64
CA ASN A 124 -1.72 24.64 1.59
C ASN A 124 -1.56 24.04 3.02
N ASP A 125 -2.42 23.11 3.45
CA ASP A 125 -2.35 22.45 4.76
C ASP A 125 -1.44 21.19 4.78
N TYR A 126 -0.93 20.73 3.63
CA TYR A 126 -0.20 19.45 3.52
C TYR A 126 1.16 19.52 2.80
N ILE A 127 1.81 20.69 2.77
CA ILE A 127 3.12 20.90 2.10
C ILE A 127 4.18 19.87 2.56
N GLY A 128 4.12 19.44 3.82
CA GLY A 128 5.06 18.45 4.38
C GLY A 128 4.93 17.04 3.79
N TRP A 129 3.88 16.72 3.04
CA TRP A 129 3.71 15.38 2.44
C TRP A 129 4.77 15.07 1.39
N MET A 130 5.29 16.10 0.70
CA MET A 130 6.37 15.93 -0.26
C MET A 130 7.71 15.56 0.37
N ASN A 131 7.92 15.79 1.67
CA ASN A 131 9.18 15.40 2.33
C ASN A 131 9.38 13.88 2.23
N THR A 132 8.31 13.09 2.40
CA THR A 132 8.37 11.62 2.25
C THR A 132 8.75 11.18 0.83
N VAL A 133 8.46 12.00 -0.19
CA VAL A 133 8.85 11.74 -1.57
C VAL A 133 10.33 12.02 -1.78
N VAL A 134 10.87 13.07 -1.15
CA VAL A 134 12.30 13.40 -1.23
C VAL A 134 13.15 12.25 -0.67
N ASP A 135 12.70 11.65 0.44
CA ASP A 135 13.42 10.57 1.11
C ASP A 135 13.62 9.32 0.24
N ILE A 136 12.72 9.05 -0.71
CA ILE A 136 12.80 7.89 -1.59
C ILE A 136 13.58 8.14 -2.90
N ILE A 137 13.93 9.39 -3.22
CA ILE A 137 14.62 9.73 -4.49
C ILE A 137 15.94 8.98 -4.67
N PRO A 138 16.83 8.90 -3.64
CA PRO A 138 18.09 8.17 -3.79
C PRO A 138 17.89 6.70 -4.15
N GLU A 139 16.96 6.01 -3.48
CA GLU A 139 16.65 4.60 -3.73
C GLU A 139 16.10 4.36 -5.15
N LEU A 140 15.29 5.29 -5.66
CA LEU A 140 14.78 5.25 -7.03
C LEU A 140 15.91 5.35 -8.07
N TYR A 141 16.88 6.24 -7.82
CA TYR A 141 18.01 6.43 -8.72
C TYR A 141 18.92 5.20 -8.74
N GLU A 142 19.30 4.68 -7.56
CA GLU A 142 20.11 3.47 -7.44
C GLU A 142 19.46 2.24 -8.08
N SER A 143 18.15 2.09 -7.93
CA SER A 143 17.40 0.98 -8.52
C SER A 143 17.41 1.01 -10.05
N ASN A 144 17.40 2.20 -10.64
CA ASN A 144 17.49 2.36 -12.09
C ASN A 144 18.91 2.12 -12.62
N GLU A 145 19.94 2.58 -11.91
CA GLU A 145 21.32 2.28 -12.28
C GLU A 145 21.61 0.79 -12.28
N LYS A 146 21.17 0.05 -11.26
CA LYS A 146 21.35 -1.41 -11.18
C LYS A 146 20.72 -2.13 -12.37
N LYS A 147 19.48 -1.80 -12.74
CA LYS A 147 18.81 -2.36 -13.92
C LYS A 147 19.55 -2.08 -15.22
N SER A 148 20.04 -0.85 -15.40
CA SER A 148 20.79 -0.49 -16.61
C SER A 148 22.11 -1.28 -16.76
N LYS A 149 22.77 -1.61 -15.64
CA LYS A 149 24.00 -2.41 -15.63
C LYS A 149 23.72 -3.90 -15.91
N GLU A 150 22.61 -4.44 -15.40
CA GLU A 150 22.18 -5.82 -15.67
C GLU A 150 21.77 -6.05 -17.14
N GLU A 151 21.10 -5.08 -17.76
CA GLU A 151 20.71 -5.14 -19.18
C GLU A 151 21.92 -5.10 -20.13
N ASN A 152 22.95 -4.32 -19.79
CA ASN A 152 24.20 -4.23 -20.56
C ASN A 152 25.10 -5.46 -20.42
N HIS A 153 24.96 -6.25 -19.34
CA HIS A 153 25.73 -7.48 -19.15
C HIS A 153 25.09 -8.72 -19.80
N ASN A 154 23.78 -8.70 -20.03
CA ASN A 154 23.05 -9.79 -20.71
C ASN A 154 23.01 -9.66 -22.24
N THR A 155 23.64 -8.63 -22.81
CA THR A 155 23.65 -8.32 -24.25
C THR A 155 25.05 -8.39 -24.89
N GLY A 156 26.08 -8.79 -24.14
CA GLY A 156 27.46 -9.03 -24.62
C GLY A 156 27.89 -10.47 -24.41
#